data_AF-A0A800A1X3-F1
#
_entry.id   AF-A0A800A1X3-F1
#
_cell.length_a   1.000
_cell.length_b   1.000
_cell.length_c   1.000
_cell.angle_alpha   90.00
_cell.angle_beta   90.00
_cell.angle_gamma   90.00
#
_symmetry.space_group_name_H-M   'P 1'
#
loop_
_entity.id
_entity.type
_entity.pdbx_description
1 polymer ?
#
loop_
_entity_poly.entity_id
_entity_poly.type
_entity_poly.pdbx_seq_one_letter_code
_entity_poly.pdbx_strand_id
1 'polypeptide(L)'
;MRNTYLWLAQLVTGVLIAVLLSIHMVLMHLDAILSFLGVDIKDPTSWHSMIERSRETLWAGLYIALLAIVLYHALNGLRNIILELAPSAATERIITWTIIVFGTIAFVWGTYVPIRLLSG
;
A
#
# COMPACT_ATOMS: atom_id res chain seq x y z
N MET A 1 -8.08 -20.02 -16.85
CA MET A 1 -7.41 -18.74 -17.13
C MET A 1 -7.54 -17.70 -16.01
N ARG A 2 -8.59 -17.72 -15.16
CA ARG A 2 -8.75 -16.75 -14.04
C ARG A 2 -7.56 -16.68 -13.07
N ASN A 3 -6.91 -17.82 -12.79
CA ASN A 3 -5.75 -17.86 -11.88
C ASN A 3 -4.51 -17.15 -12.45
N THR A 4 -4.37 -17.09 -13.78
CA THR A 4 -3.23 -16.44 -14.44
C THR A 4 -3.20 -14.93 -14.18
N TYR A 5 -4.37 -14.28 -14.16
CA TYR A 5 -4.46 -12.84 -13.90
C TYR A 5 -4.12 -12.49 -12.44
N LEU A 6 -4.58 -13.28 -11.47
CA LEU A 6 -4.25 -13.07 -10.05
C LEU A 6 -2.75 -13.30 -9.78
N TRP A 7 -2.17 -14.29 -10.44
CA TRP A 7 -0.73 -14.52 -10.36
C TRP A 7 0.08 -13.38 -10.99
N LEU A 8 -0.30 -12.94 -12.20
CA LEU A 8 0.39 -11.82 -12.86
C LEU A 8 0.28 -10.54 -12.02
N ALA A 9 -0.90 -10.26 -11.48
CA ALA A 9 -1.10 -9.12 -10.59
C ALA A 9 -0.25 -9.23 -9.31
N GLN A 10 -0.04 -10.42 -8.74
CA GLN A 10 0.88 -10.60 -7.61
C GLN A 10 2.31 -10.18 -7.97
N LEU A 11 2.81 -10.60 -9.13
CA LEU A 11 4.16 -10.24 -9.58
C LEU A 11 4.29 -8.74 -9.84
N VAL A 12 3.34 -8.17 -10.58
CA VAL A 12 3.34 -6.74 -10.91
C VAL A 12 3.27 -5.91 -9.64
N THR A 13 2.37 -6.24 -8.72
CA THR A 13 2.29 -5.51 -7.44
C THR A 13 3.54 -5.68 -6.59
N GLY A 14 4.22 -6.84 -6.62
CA GLY A 14 5.51 -7.01 -5.95
C GLY A 14 6.58 -6.05 -6.45
N VAL A 15 6.70 -5.89 -7.78
CA VAL A 15 7.61 -4.92 -8.40
C VAL A 15 7.22 -3.48 -8.03
N LEU A 16 5.93 -3.15 -8.11
CA LEU A 16 5.45 -1.81 -7.76
C LEU A 16 5.69 -1.48 -6.28
N ILE A 17 5.54 -2.45 -5.37
CA ILE A 17 5.88 -2.28 -3.95
C ILE A 17 7.36 -2.02 -3.79
N ALA A 18 8.22 -2.80 -4.46
CA ALA A 18 9.67 -2.60 -4.39
C ALA A 18 10.06 -1.15 -4.76
N VAL A 19 9.37 -0.53 -5.73
CA VAL A 19 9.63 0.87 -6.09
C VAL A 19 8.97 1.86 -5.11
N LEU A 20 7.65 1.78 -4.94
CA LEU A 20 6.88 2.77 -4.19
C LEU A 20 7.20 2.75 -2.69
N LEU A 21 7.36 1.56 -2.11
CA LEU A 21 7.75 1.41 -0.71
C LEU A 21 9.17 1.89 -0.49
N SER A 22 10.11 1.62 -1.42
CA SER A 22 11.47 2.16 -1.29
C SER A 22 11.49 3.69 -1.30
N ILE A 23 10.74 4.33 -2.20
CA ILE A 23 10.59 5.79 -2.20
C ILE A 23 10.06 6.27 -0.84
N HIS A 24 9.01 5.62 -0.32
CA HIS A 24 8.46 5.95 1.00
C HIS A 24 9.50 5.79 2.12
N MET A 25 10.18 4.65 2.18
CA MET A 25 11.16 4.35 3.23
C MET A 25 12.34 5.33 3.20
N VAL A 26 12.89 5.62 2.02
CA VAL A 26 14.03 6.53 1.87
C VAL A 26 13.66 7.93 2.35
N LEU A 27 12.53 8.48 1.90
CA LEU A 27 12.16 9.86 2.20
C LEU A 27 11.66 10.04 3.63
N MET A 28 11.04 9.01 4.22
CA MET A 28 10.39 9.12 5.53
C MET A 28 11.24 8.64 6.69
N HIS A 29 12.18 7.73 6.44
CA HIS A 29 12.88 7.02 7.50
C HIS A 29 14.41 7.06 7.38
N LEU A 30 14.95 7.61 6.30
CA LEU A 30 16.41 7.75 6.11
C LEU A 30 16.86 9.23 6.11
N ASP A 31 16.16 10.10 6.83
CA ASP A 31 16.45 11.54 6.95
C ASP A 31 17.89 11.82 7.39
N ALA A 32 18.42 11.05 8.35
CA ALA A 32 19.82 11.18 8.78
C ALA A 32 20.83 10.85 7.66
N ILE A 33 20.55 9.83 6.84
CA ILE A 33 21.42 9.43 5.72
C ILE A 33 21.35 10.48 4.61
N LEU A 34 20.15 10.95 4.28
CA LEU A 34 19.95 11.99 3.28
C LEU A 34 20.64 13.28 3.70
N SER A 35 20.54 13.67 4.97
CA SER A 35 21.22 14.85 5.52
C SER A 35 22.73 14.73 5.41
N PHE A 36 23.30 13.54 5.70
CA PHE A 36 24.72 13.26 5.51
C PHE A 36 25.16 13.40 4.03
N LEU A 37 24.29 13.07 3.08
CA LEU A 37 24.51 13.22 1.64
C LEU A 37 24.20 14.64 1.12
N GLY A 38 23.90 15.60 1.99
CA GLY A 38 23.60 16.99 1.63
C GLY A 38 22.15 17.25 1.20
N VAL A 39 21.23 16.32 1.45
CA VAL A 39 19.79 16.46 1.21
C VAL A 39 19.06 16.63 2.54
N ASP A 40 18.71 17.87 2.88
CA ASP A 40 18.03 18.18 4.15
C ASP A 40 16.51 17.97 4.00
N ILE A 41 15.98 16.94 4.68
CA ILE A 41 14.55 16.69 4.82
C ILE A 41 14.23 16.74 6.31
N LYS A 42 13.72 17.89 6.77
CA LYS A 42 13.43 18.11 8.19
C LYS A 42 12.15 17.41 8.62
N ASP A 43 12.28 16.57 9.64
CA ASP A 43 11.18 15.90 10.34
C ASP A 43 10.06 15.37 9.40
N PRO A 44 10.39 14.50 8.41
CA PRO A 44 9.46 14.09 7.36
C PRO A 44 8.20 13.36 7.88
N THR A 45 8.28 12.81 9.08
CA THR A 45 7.20 12.10 9.78
C THR A 45 6.44 12.97 10.77
N SER A 46 6.80 14.25 10.92
CA SER A 46 6.04 15.17 11.77
C SER A 46 4.63 15.37 11.21
N TRP A 47 3.69 15.69 12.10
CA TRP A 47 2.31 15.98 11.72
C TRP A 47 2.23 17.10 10.66
N HIS A 48 3.02 18.16 10.83
CA HIS A 48 3.06 19.29 9.89
C HIS A 48 3.51 18.85 8.49
N SER A 49 4.68 18.21 8.39
CA SER A 49 5.22 17.71 7.12
C SER A 49 4.31 16.67 6.45
N MET A 50 3.61 15.86 7.24
CA MET A 50 2.61 14.92 6.72
C MET A 50 1.39 15.64 6.15
N ILE A 51 0.85 16.66 6.84
CA ILE A 51 -0.31 17.43 6.36
C ILE A 51 0.03 18.20 5.08
N GLU A 52 1.16 18.91 5.04
CA GLU A 52 1.58 19.67 3.85
C GLU A 52 1.70 18.76 2.62
N ARG A 53 2.44 17.66 2.76
CA ARG A 53 2.62 16.66 1.71
C ARG A 53 1.31 15.99 1.29
N SER A 54 0.38 15.78 2.22
CA SER A 54 -0.94 15.18 1.90
C SER A 54 -1.86 16.13 1.13
N ARG A 55 -1.56 17.43 1.06
CA ARG A 55 -2.26 18.40 0.22
C ARG A 55 -1.73 18.45 -1.20
N GLU A 56 -0.55 17.89 -1.45
CA GLU A 56 0.02 17.81 -2.79
C GLU A 56 -0.55 16.60 -3.56
N THR A 57 -1.14 16.85 -4.72
CA THR A 57 -1.81 15.82 -5.54
C THR A 57 -0.90 14.63 -5.87
N LEU A 58 0.38 14.90 -6.17
CA LEU A 58 1.35 13.84 -6.50
C LEU A 58 1.57 12.90 -5.31
N TRP A 59 1.87 13.44 -4.13
CA TRP A 59 2.16 12.63 -2.94
C TRP A 59 0.94 11.89 -2.43
N ALA A 60 -0.21 12.55 -2.38
CA ALA A 60 -1.47 11.90 -2.06
C ALA A 60 -1.77 10.74 -3.04
N GLY A 61 -1.57 10.97 -4.34
CA GLY A 61 -1.69 9.93 -5.36
C GLY A 61 -0.74 8.75 -5.14
N LEU A 62 0.53 9.02 -4.82
CA LEU A 62 1.53 7.98 -4.52
C LEU A 62 1.16 7.16 -3.27
N TYR A 63 0.66 7.78 -2.20
CA TYR A 63 0.24 7.04 -1.01
C TYR A 63 -1.03 6.22 -1.22
N ILE A 64 -2.01 6.75 -1.95
CA ILE A 64 -3.20 6.00 -2.31
C ILE A 64 -2.83 4.81 -3.21
N ALA A 65 -1.94 5.01 -4.18
CA ALA A 65 -1.43 3.93 -5.03
C ALA A 65 -0.68 2.87 -4.22
N LEU A 66 0.27 3.29 -3.37
CA LEU A 66 1.00 2.37 -2.49
C LEU A 66 0.05 1.57 -1.59
N LEU A 67 -0.95 2.22 -0.99
CA LEU A 67 -1.96 1.55 -0.16
C LEU A 67 -2.74 0.50 -0.94
N ALA A 68 -3.26 0.84 -2.12
CA ALA A 68 -4.00 -0.11 -2.97
C ALA A 68 -3.15 -1.33 -3.35
N ILE A 69 -1.91 -1.08 -3.77
CA ILE A 69 -0.99 -2.10 -4.26
C ILE A 69 -0.57 -3.04 -3.12
N VAL A 70 -0.18 -2.49 -1.96
CA VAL A 70 0.20 -3.29 -0.79
C VAL A 70 -0.98 -4.10 -0.26
N LEU A 71 -2.18 -3.52 -0.16
CA LEU A 71 -3.38 -4.25 0.27
C LEU A 71 -3.67 -5.43 -0.65
N TYR A 72 -3.64 -5.22 -1.97
CA TYR A 72 -3.82 -6.31 -2.92
C TYR A 72 -2.75 -7.40 -2.72
N HIS A 73 -1.47 -7.03 -2.75
CA HIS A 73 -0.36 -7.98 -2.73
C HIS A 73 -0.33 -8.81 -1.45
N ALA A 74 -0.48 -8.16 -0.29
CA ALA A 74 -0.44 -8.82 1.00
C ALA A 74 -1.64 -9.75 1.18
N LEU A 75 -2.84 -9.29 0.86
CA LEU A 75 -4.04 -10.08 1.07
C LEU A 75 -4.16 -11.23 0.06
N ASN A 76 -3.85 -11.01 -1.22
CA ASN A 76 -3.84 -12.07 -2.23
C ASN A 76 -2.72 -13.11 -1.93
N GLY A 77 -1.56 -12.66 -1.47
CA GLY A 77 -0.49 -13.55 -0.99
C GLY A 77 -0.95 -14.41 0.20
N LEU A 78 -1.57 -13.80 1.21
CA LEU A 78 -2.13 -14.51 2.36
C LEU A 78 -3.20 -15.53 1.96
N ARG A 79 -4.11 -15.15 1.04
CA ARG A 79 -5.11 -16.06 0.48
C ARG A 79 -4.45 -17.32 -0.10
N ASN A 80 -3.39 -17.16 -0.89
CA ASN A 80 -2.71 -18.29 -1.52
C ASN A 80 -2.06 -19.21 -0.49
N ILE A 81 -1.35 -18.63 0.50
CA ILE A 81 -0.76 -19.41 1.61
C ILE A 81 -1.83 -20.24 2.34
N ILE A 82 -2.98 -19.64 2.66
CA ILE A 82 -4.04 -20.36 3.38
C ILE A 82 -4.62 -21.50 2.53
N LEU A 83 -4.82 -21.29 1.23
CA LEU A 83 -5.39 -22.31 0.34
C LEU A 83 -4.42 -23.43 0.00
N GLU A 84 -3.11 -23.17 0.05
CA GLU A 84 -2.08 -24.20 -0.02
C GLU A 84 -2.08 -25.09 1.23
N LEU A 85 -2.28 -24.51 2.42
CA LEU A 85 -2.27 -25.23 3.69
C LEU A 85 -3.60 -25.93 4.01
N ALA A 86 -4.74 -25.38 3.58
CA ALA A 86 -6.08 -25.87 3.91
C ALA A 86 -7.02 -25.87 2.68
N PRO A 87 -6.76 -26.71 1.67
CA PRO A 87 -7.51 -26.71 0.42
C PRO A 87 -8.94 -27.23 0.62
N SER A 88 -9.91 -26.32 0.49
CA SER A 88 -11.33 -26.69 0.36
C SER A 88 -12.13 -25.57 -0.31
N ALA A 89 -13.24 -25.91 -0.98
CA ALA A 89 -14.12 -24.92 -1.61
C ALA A 89 -14.74 -23.95 -0.58
N ALA A 90 -14.99 -24.41 0.65
CA ALA A 90 -15.48 -23.57 1.73
C ALA A 90 -14.41 -22.58 2.19
N THR A 91 -13.18 -23.05 2.42
CA THR A 91 -12.03 -22.19 2.77
C THR A 91 -11.82 -21.12 1.71
N GLU A 92 -11.82 -21.51 0.42
CA GLU A 92 -11.67 -20.57 -0.69
C GLU A 92 -12.70 -19.46 -0.64
N ARG A 93 -13.98 -19.81 -0.49
CA ARG A 93 -15.07 -18.84 -0.46
C ARG A 93 -14.96 -17.90 0.74
N ILE A 94 -14.75 -18.45 1.93
CA ILE A 94 -14.69 -17.66 3.17
C ILE A 94 -13.52 -16.68 3.11
N ILE A 95 -12.31 -17.17 2.83
CA ILE A 95 -11.10 -16.34 2.82
C ILE A 95 -11.17 -15.26 1.74
N THR A 96 -11.67 -15.61 0.54
CA THR A 96 -11.85 -14.63 -0.55
C THR A 96 -12.75 -13.48 -0.12
N TRP A 97 -13.92 -13.77 0.47
CA TRP A 97 -14.84 -12.71 0.91
C TRP A 97 -14.30 -11.91 2.09
N THR A 98 -13.67 -12.56 3.07
CA THR A 98 -13.06 -11.88 4.22
C THR A 98 -12.01 -10.86 3.75
N ILE A 99 -11.13 -11.27 2.85
CA ILE A 99 -10.06 -10.42 2.32
C ILE A 99 -10.63 -9.25 1.50
N ILE A 100 -11.65 -9.49 0.66
CA ILE A 100 -12.28 -8.43 -0.13
C ILE A 100 -12.92 -7.38 0.78
N VAL A 101 -13.70 -7.82 1.77
CA VAL A 101 -14.38 -6.90 2.70
C VAL A 101 -13.36 -6.13 3.52
N PHE A 102 -12.39 -6.82 4.12
CA PHE A 102 -11.35 -6.19 4.92
C PHE A 102 -10.53 -5.18 4.10
N GLY A 103 -10.05 -5.59 2.92
CA GLY A 103 -9.28 -4.73 2.02
C GLY A 103 -10.06 -3.48 1.58
N THR A 104 -11.36 -3.64 1.29
CA THR A 104 -12.23 -2.51 0.92
C THR A 104 -12.38 -1.53 2.08
N ILE A 105 -12.66 -2.01 3.29
CA ILE A 105 -12.78 -1.15 4.48
C ILE A 105 -11.46 -0.42 4.76
N ALA A 106 -10.34 -1.14 4.75
CA ALA A 106 -9.02 -0.57 4.98
C ALA A 106 -8.65 0.50 3.93
N PHE A 107 -8.98 0.26 2.66
CA PHE A 107 -8.73 1.21 1.58
C PHE A 107 -9.60 2.48 1.74
N VAL A 108 -10.91 2.34 1.94
CA VAL A 108 -11.81 3.49 2.13
C VAL A 108 -11.37 4.31 3.35
N TRP A 109 -11.06 3.64 4.46
CA TRP A 109 -10.60 4.31 5.67
C TRP A 109 -9.25 5.02 5.47
N GLY A 110 -8.26 4.32 4.89
CA GLY A 110 -6.91 4.86 4.70
C GLY A 110 -6.83 6.00 3.68
N THR A 111 -7.74 6.02 2.70
CA THR A 111 -7.79 7.08 1.68
C THR A 111 -8.61 8.30 2.11
N TYR A 112 -9.40 8.21 3.18
CA TYR A 112 -10.27 9.29 3.64
C TYR A 112 -9.52 10.61 3.87
N VAL A 113 -8.43 10.58 4.64
CA VAL A 113 -7.65 11.78 4.99
C VAL A 113 -7.05 12.48 3.76
N PRO A 114 -6.24 11.80 2.90
CA PRO A 114 -5.67 12.47 1.73
C PRO A 114 -6.74 12.95 0.75
N ILE A 115 -7.84 12.20 0.55
CA ILE A 115 -8.95 12.66 -0.30
C ILE A 115 -9.62 13.90 0.29
N ARG A 116 -9.83 13.92 1.61
CA ARG A 116 -10.43 15.08 2.30
C ARG A 116 -9.56 16.33 2.16
N LEU A 117 -8.24 16.19 2.35
CA LEU A 117 -7.28 17.30 2.24
C LEU A 117 -7.13 17.83 0.80
N LEU A 118 -7.28 16.97 -0.21
CA LEU A 118 -7.28 17.39 -1.61
C LEU A 118 -8.59 18.06 -2.06
N SER A 119 -9.70 17.82 -1.33
CA SER A 119 -11.04 18.31 -1.70
C SER A 119 -11.50 19.54 -0.91
N GLY A 120 -10.72 20.04 0.06
CA GLY A 120 -10.99 21.27 0.82
C GLY A 120 -10.23 21.36 2.15
#